data_AF-A0A5K4EAM8-F1
#
_entry.id   AF-A0A5K4EAM8-F1
#
_cell.length_a   1.000
_cell.length_b   1.000
_cell.length_c   1.000
_cell.angle_alpha   90.00
_cell.angle_beta   90.00
_cell.angle_gamma   90.00
#
_symmetry.space_group_name_H-M   'P 1'
#
loop_
_entity.id
_entity.type
_entity.pdbx_description
1 polymer ?
#
loop_
_entity_poly.entity_id
_entity_poly.type
_entity_poly.pdbx_seq_one_letter_code
_entity_poly.pdbx_strand_id
1 'polypeptide(L)'
;MINPRSWMSDLPAHISQKALNLISIPGSHNSFTYSITNHSPPSPDNSICRLDICLPRSFLSRILYPWSVTQSLSLVDQLEAGIRYFDFRICARQKCLNKCKNGESGFYLVHGLYANLLSAELQSILGFLQANPREVLIVDCNHCYYFETDEQKDCFESTVLKVGIYSLAV
;
A
#
# COMPACT_ATOMS: atom_id res chain seq x y z
N MET A 1 -4.96 26.50 14.38
CA MET A 1 -3.98 25.59 13.73
C MET A 1 -4.77 24.56 12.96
N ILE A 2 -4.34 24.24 11.74
CA ILE A 2 -4.95 23.16 10.93
C ILE A 2 -4.57 21.83 11.60
N ASN A 3 -5.55 20.94 11.79
CA ASN A 3 -5.31 19.62 12.36
C ASN A 3 -4.77 18.69 11.26
N PRO A 4 -3.56 18.10 11.38
CA PRO A 4 -3.03 17.19 10.36
C PRO A 4 -3.94 16.01 10.04
N ARG A 5 -4.69 15.50 11.04
CA ARG A 5 -5.64 14.41 10.85
C ARG A 5 -6.80 14.78 9.92
N SER A 6 -7.22 16.05 9.89
CA SER A 6 -8.43 16.50 9.17
C SER A 6 -8.17 17.75 8.33
N TRP A 7 -6.94 17.88 7.80
CA TRP A 7 -6.53 19.14 7.21
C TRP A 7 -7.32 19.49 5.93
N MET A 8 -7.77 18.48 5.17
CA MET A 8 -8.60 18.72 3.98
C MET A 8 -10.00 19.22 4.37
N SER A 9 -10.54 18.69 5.47
CA SER A 9 -11.81 19.10 6.08
C SER A 9 -11.79 20.55 6.57
N ASP A 10 -10.63 21.01 7.01
CA ASP A 10 -10.42 22.35 7.57
C ASP A 10 -10.07 23.39 6.49
N LEU A 11 -9.98 22.99 5.21
CA LEU A 11 -9.68 23.91 4.11
C LEU A 11 -10.80 24.95 3.96
N PRO A 12 -10.46 26.24 3.76
CA PRO A 12 -11.44 27.25 3.37
C PRO A 12 -12.17 26.85 2.09
N ALA A 13 -13.46 27.21 1.97
CA ALA A 13 -14.31 26.82 0.84
C ALA A 13 -13.71 27.13 -0.54
N HIS A 14 -13.02 28.27 -0.68
CA HIS A 14 -12.38 28.67 -1.93
C HIS A 14 -11.16 27.81 -2.34
N ILE A 15 -10.62 27.01 -1.42
CA ILE A 15 -9.58 26.01 -1.68
C ILE A 15 -10.20 24.61 -1.83
N SER A 16 -11.12 24.23 -0.95
CA SER A 16 -11.75 22.90 -0.98
C SER A 16 -12.59 22.65 -2.24
N GLN A 17 -13.00 23.71 -2.95
CA GLN A 17 -13.70 23.64 -4.24
C GLN A 17 -12.76 23.57 -5.46
N LYS A 18 -11.44 23.69 -5.27
CA LYS A 18 -10.47 23.54 -6.35
C LYS A 18 -10.29 22.07 -6.72
N ALA A 19 -9.91 21.81 -7.96
CA ALA A 19 -9.48 20.48 -8.37
C ALA A 19 -8.26 20.01 -7.56
N LEU A 20 -8.16 18.71 -7.28
CA LEU A 20 -7.11 18.13 -6.43
C LEU A 20 -5.70 18.44 -6.92
N ASN A 21 -5.50 18.55 -8.24
CA ASN A 21 -4.22 18.90 -8.86
C ASN A 21 -3.78 20.36 -8.59
N LEU A 22 -4.63 21.19 -7.99
CA LEU A 22 -4.32 22.56 -7.56
C LEU A 22 -4.12 22.66 -6.04
N ILE A 23 -4.19 21.54 -5.32
CA ILE A 23 -3.97 21.47 -3.87
C ILE A 23 -2.60 20.85 -3.64
N SER A 24 -1.80 21.43 -2.74
CA SER A 24 -0.57 20.81 -2.28
C SER A 24 -0.90 19.66 -1.33
N ILE A 25 -0.70 18.44 -1.79
CA ILE A 25 -1.04 17.22 -1.06
C ILE A 25 0.27 16.53 -0.64
N PRO A 26 0.53 16.33 0.66
CA PRO A 26 1.71 15.61 1.12
C PRO A 26 1.58 14.11 0.82
N GLY A 27 2.67 13.53 0.35
CA GLY A 27 2.77 12.12 -0.01
C GLY A 27 4.03 11.45 0.53
N SER A 28 4.01 10.12 0.59
CA SER A 28 5.12 9.29 1.03
C SER A 28 5.54 8.29 -0.05
N HIS A 29 6.85 8.16 -0.27
CA HIS A 29 7.43 7.21 -1.21
C HIS A 29 7.57 5.82 -0.59
N ASN A 30 7.16 4.77 -1.31
CA ASN A 30 7.03 3.39 -0.81
C ASN A 30 6.38 3.34 0.58
N SER A 31 5.14 3.80 0.66
CA SER A 31 4.49 4.22 1.93
C SER A 31 4.36 3.11 2.98
N PHE A 32 4.28 1.87 2.52
CA PHE A 32 4.01 0.68 3.34
C PHE A 32 5.25 0.03 3.96
N THR A 33 6.45 0.55 3.66
CA THR A 33 7.71 -0.13 3.99
C THR A 33 8.01 -0.21 5.48
N TYR A 34 7.25 0.50 6.32
CA TYR A 34 7.27 0.35 7.78
C TYR A 34 7.02 -1.09 8.25
N SER A 35 6.29 -1.88 7.45
CA SER A 35 5.96 -3.28 7.77
C SER A 35 7.02 -4.28 7.31
N ILE A 36 8.04 -3.83 6.58
CA ILE A 36 9.17 -4.68 6.19
C ILE A 36 10.04 -4.93 7.42
N THR A 37 10.54 -6.15 7.56
CA THR A 37 11.51 -6.53 8.60
C THR A 37 12.74 -7.15 7.98
N ASN A 38 13.82 -7.27 8.74
CA ASN A 38 15.02 -8.01 8.31
C ASN A 38 14.80 -9.54 8.15
N HIS A 39 13.60 -10.03 8.46
CA HIS A 39 13.16 -11.41 8.22
C HIS A 39 12.18 -11.51 7.04
N SER A 40 11.73 -10.37 6.48
CA SER A 40 10.88 -10.36 5.30
C SER A 40 11.59 -11.06 4.14
N PRO A 41 10.91 -11.95 3.39
CA PRO A 41 11.53 -12.63 2.27
C PRO A 41 11.88 -11.64 1.15
N PRO A 42 12.97 -11.87 0.40
CA PRO A 42 13.26 -11.11 -0.81
C PRO A 42 12.09 -11.13 -1.79
N SER A 43 11.78 -9.96 -2.35
CA SER A 43 10.69 -9.79 -3.32
C SER A 43 11.22 -9.65 -4.75
N PRO A 44 10.40 -9.97 -5.76
CA PRO A 44 10.82 -10.07 -7.16
C PRO A 44 11.12 -8.74 -7.83
N ASP A 45 10.77 -7.61 -7.20
CA ASP A 45 11.06 -6.26 -7.68
C ASP A 45 12.54 -5.88 -7.53
N ASN A 46 13.34 -6.73 -6.88
CA ASN A 46 14.78 -6.57 -6.79
C ASN A 46 15.50 -7.80 -7.37
N SER A 47 16.39 -7.57 -8.33
CA SER A 47 17.15 -8.64 -9.01
C SER A 47 18.05 -9.44 -8.06
N ILE A 48 18.45 -8.86 -6.93
CA ILE A 48 19.20 -9.53 -5.86
C ILE A 48 18.42 -10.73 -5.30
N CYS A 49 17.09 -10.73 -5.40
CA CYS A 49 16.27 -11.88 -5.02
C CYS A 49 16.68 -13.18 -5.75
N ARG A 50 17.23 -13.10 -6.97
CA ARG A 50 17.70 -14.27 -7.75
C ARG A 50 18.92 -14.96 -7.13
N LEU A 51 19.64 -14.28 -6.24
CA LEU A 51 20.76 -14.87 -5.52
C LEU A 51 20.30 -15.89 -4.48
N ASP A 52 18.99 -16.04 -4.24
CA ASP A 52 18.45 -17.06 -3.33
C ASP A 52 18.70 -18.50 -3.80
N ILE A 53 19.10 -18.69 -5.06
CA ILE A 53 19.60 -19.94 -5.61
C ILE A 53 20.95 -20.33 -5.00
N CYS A 54 21.77 -19.34 -4.65
CA CYS A 54 23.14 -19.54 -4.19
C CYS A 54 23.37 -19.14 -2.71
N LEU A 55 22.51 -18.28 -2.15
CA LEU A 55 22.65 -17.73 -0.81
C LEU A 55 21.38 -17.98 0.02
N PRO A 56 21.49 -18.22 1.34
CA PRO A 56 20.34 -18.35 2.22
C PRO A 56 19.46 -17.10 2.18
N ARG A 57 18.13 -17.27 2.10
CA ARG A 57 17.18 -16.15 2.06
C ARG A 57 17.31 -15.20 3.26
N SER A 58 17.53 -15.74 4.46
CA SER A 58 17.73 -14.94 5.67
C SER A 58 18.94 -14.02 5.59
N PHE A 59 19.99 -14.44 4.87
CA PHE A 59 21.16 -13.61 4.64
C PHE A 59 20.84 -12.46 3.67
N LEU A 60 20.17 -12.77 2.55
CA LEU A 60 19.72 -11.76 1.59
C LEU A 60 18.77 -10.74 2.21
N SER A 61 17.82 -11.19 3.05
CA SER A 61 16.90 -10.31 3.77
C SER A 61 17.62 -9.26 4.59
N ARG A 62 18.67 -9.65 5.32
CA ARG A 62 19.46 -8.73 6.14
C ARG A 62 20.25 -7.71 5.32
N ILE A 63 20.73 -8.10 4.13
CA ILE A 63 21.44 -7.20 3.21
C ILE A 63 20.49 -6.18 2.60
N LEU A 64 19.31 -6.64 2.19
CA LEU A 64 18.32 -5.81 1.50
C LEU A 64 17.61 -4.84 2.44
N TYR A 65 17.36 -5.25 3.68
CA TYR A 65 16.54 -4.50 4.63
C TYR A 65 16.86 -2.99 4.75
N PRO A 66 18.12 -2.56 4.92
CA PRO A 66 18.44 -1.13 5.04
C PRO A 66 18.13 -0.31 3.77
N TRP A 67 18.07 -0.97 2.61
CA TRP A 67 17.76 -0.35 1.31
C TRP A 67 16.27 -0.47 0.95
N SER A 68 15.52 -1.25 1.74
CA SER A 68 14.10 -1.57 1.51
C SER A 68 13.14 -0.72 2.33
N VAL A 69 13.59 -0.03 3.37
CA VAL A 69 12.73 0.74 4.27
C VAL A 69 12.85 2.24 4.02
N THR A 70 11.73 2.89 3.70
CA THR A 70 11.65 4.35 3.48
C THR A 70 10.78 5.06 4.52
N GLN A 71 9.86 4.34 5.19
CA GLN A 71 8.96 4.88 6.20
C GLN A 71 9.09 4.11 7.51
N SER A 72 9.03 4.82 8.64
CA SER A 72 8.98 4.22 9.99
C SER A 72 7.58 4.21 10.59
N LEU A 73 6.67 5.05 10.08
CA LEU A 73 5.29 5.17 10.56
C LEU A 73 4.37 4.19 9.81
N SER A 74 3.36 3.65 10.51
CA SER A 74 2.30 2.87 9.86
C SER A 74 1.49 3.73 8.89
N LEU A 75 0.71 3.12 7.97
CA LEU A 75 -0.14 3.92 7.08
C LEU A 75 -1.17 4.74 7.86
N VAL A 76 -1.71 4.20 8.95
CA VAL A 76 -2.63 4.93 9.82
C VAL A 76 -1.91 6.12 10.46
N ASP A 77 -0.71 5.93 11.01
CA ASP A 77 0.06 7.03 11.60
C ASP A 77 0.47 8.09 10.57
N GLN A 78 0.78 7.68 9.33
CA GLN A 78 1.02 8.61 8.22
C GLN A 78 -0.23 9.44 7.90
N LEU A 79 -1.43 8.83 7.91
CA LEU A 79 -2.70 9.52 7.72
C LEU A 79 -2.98 10.51 8.87
N GLU A 80 -2.75 10.10 10.11
CA GLU A 80 -2.87 10.97 11.30
C GLU A 80 -1.87 12.15 11.24
N ALA A 81 -0.68 11.92 10.65
CA ALA A 81 0.32 12.96 10.41
C ALA A 81 0.02 13.85 9.17
N GLY A 82 -1.06 13.55 8.43
CA GLY A 82 -1.56 14.38 7.33
C GLY A 82 -1.21 13.91 5.91
N ILE A 83 -0.52 12.78 5.74
CA ILE A 83 -0.26 12.21 4.41
C ILE A 83 -1.58 11.84 3.72
N ARG A 84 -1.72 12.19 2.43
CA ARG A 84 -2.91 11.90 1.60
C ARG A 84 -2.57 11.39 0.20
N TYR A 85 -1.30 11.10 -0.05
CA TYR A 85 -0.84 10.41 -1.26
C TYR A 85 0.09 9.27 -0.87
N PHE A 86 -0.28 8.05 -1.26
CA PHE A 86 0.49 6.85 -0.99
C PHE A 86 1.02 6.21 -2.26
N ASP A 87 2.34 6.12 -2.37
CA ASP A 87 3.03 5.35 -3.42
C ASP A 87 3.12 3.86 -3.00
N PHE A 88 2.41 3.02 -3.75
CA PHE A 88 2.34 1.57 -3.58
C PHE A 88 3.03 0.83 -4.74
N ARG A 89 3.77 -0.21 -4.37
CA ARG A 89 4.33 -1.20 -5.29
C ARG A 89 3.78 -2.56 -4.92
N ILE A 90 3.14 -3.22 -5.87
CA ILE A 90 2.29 -4.37 -5.62
C ILE A 90 2.83 -5.57 -6.38
N CYS A 91 2.93 -6.71 -5.71
CA CYS A 91 3.30 -7.98 -6.31
C CYS A 91 2.14 -8.97 -6.22
N ALA A 92 1.74 -9.51 -7.36
CA ALA A 92 0.87 -10.69 -7.38
C ALA A 92 1.73 -11.93 -7.07
N ARG A 93 1.31 -12.74 -6.10
CA ARG A 93 2.03 -13.96 -5.73
C ARG A 93 1.31 -15.19 -6.29
N GLN A 94 1.90 -15.81 -7.32
CA GLN A 94 1.30 -16.92 -8.10
C GLN A 94 0.74 -18.06 -7.23
N LYS A 95 1.44 -18.47 -6.17
CA LYS A 95 0.99 -19.54 -5.25
C LYS A 95 -0.28 -19.20 -4.48
N CYS A 96 -0.71 -17.93 -4.49
CA CYS A 96 -1.87 -17.42 -3.76
C CYS A 96 -3.03 -17.05 -4.69
N LEU A 97 -2.90 -17.14 -6.02
CA LEU A 97 -4.01 -16.83 -6.94
C LEU A 97 -5.13 -17.85 -6.89
N ASN A 98 -4.82 -19.12 -6.62
CA ASN A 98 -5.84 -20.13 -6.30
C ASN A 98 -6.64 -19.75 -5.04
N LYS A 99 -6.08 -18.89 -4.16
CA LYS A 99 -6.74 -18.38 -2.95
C LYS A 99 -7.59 -17.14 -3.19
N CYS A 100 -7.47 -16.46 -4.34
CA CYS A 100 -8.42 -15.42 -4.77
C CYS A 100 -9.86 -15.96 -4.80
N LYS A 101 -10.02 -17.26 -5.11
CA LYS A 101 -11.30 -17.97 -5.06
C LYS A 101 -11.84 -18.19 -3.64
N ASN A 102 -10.96 -18.16 -2.63
CA ASN A 102 -11.27 -18.40 -1.22
C ASN A 102 -11.25 -17.11 -0.37
N GLY A 103 -11.16 -15.93 -0.99
CA GLY A 103 -11.21 -14.64 -0.28
C GLY A 103 -9.87 -14.14 0.29
N GLU A 104 -8.77 -14.89 0.20
CA GLU A 104 -7.44 -14.39 0.55
C GLU A 104 -6.77 -13.76 -0.69
N SER A 105 -6.57 -12.44 -0.67
CA SER A 105 -5.94 -11.71 -1.76
C SER A 105 -4.46 -12.08 -1.88
N GLY A 106 -4.03 -12.58 -3.05
CA GLY A 106 -2.63 -12.93 -3.33
C GLY A 106 -1.70 -11.74 -3.58
N PHE A 107 -2.08 -10.52 -3.17
CA PHE A 107 -1.35 -9.27 -3.43
C PHE A 107 -0.63 -8.77 -2.19
N TYR A 108 0.67 -8.58 -2.34
CA TYR A 108 1.54 -8.07 -1.30
C TYR A 108 2.16 -6.76 -1.76
N LEU A 109 2.41 -5.86 -0.81
CA LEU A 109 3.23 -4.69 -1.07
C LEU A 109 4.72 -5.10 -1.02
N VAL A 110 5.56 -4.49 -1.85
CA VAL A 110 6.96 -4.90 -2.02
C VAL A 110 7.90 -3.73 -2.24
N HIS A 111 9.06 -3.76 -1.59
CA HIS A 111 10.19 -2.90 -1.94
C HIS A 111 11.52 -3.60 -1.64
N GLY A 112 12.00 -4.43 -2.57
CA GLY A 112 13.13 -5.34 -2.42
C GLY A 112 12.92 -6.49 -1.43
N LEU A 113 12.08 -6.30 -0.42
CA LEU A 113 11.51 -7.31 0.47
C LEU A 113 9.98 -7.23 0.44
N TYR A 114 9.33 -8.35 0.78
CA TYR A 114 7.89 -8.40 0.98
C TYR A 114 7.47 -7.65 2.25
N ALA A 115 6.40 -6.88 2.11
CA ALA A 115 5.71 -6.16 3.18
C ALA A 115 4.34 -6.80 3.45
N ASN A 116 3.45 -6.06 4.11
CA ASN A 116 2.09 -6.50 4.40
C ASN A 116 1.24 -6.80 3.14
N LEU A 117 0.13 -7.50 3.38
CA LEU A 117 -0.92 -7.72 2.38
C LEU A 117 -1.57 -6.40 1.98
N LEU A 118 -1.79 -6.22 0.68
CA LEU A 118 -2.47 -5.03 0.15
C LEU A 118 -3.85 -4.83 0.80
N SER A 119 -4.64 -5.90 0.93
CA SER A 119 -5.99 -5.86 1.51
C SER A 119 -6.01 -5.36 2.95
N ALA A 120 -5.04 -5.76 3.78
CA ALA A 120 -4.96 -5.33 5.17
C ALA A 120 -4.65 -3.82 5.29
N GLU A 121 -3.75 -3.32 4.43
CA GLU A 121 -3.42 -1.89 4.39
C GLU A 121 -4.59 -1.05 3.85
N LEU A 122 -5.27 -1.52 2.80
CA LEU A 122 -6.48 -0.86 2.27
C LEU A 122 -7.61 -0.84 3.29
N GLN A 123 -7.77 -1.91 4.10
CA GLN A 123 -8.75 -1.94 5.18
C GLN A 123 -8.44 -0.91 6.27
N SER A 124 -7.16 -0.72 6.60
CA SER A 124 -6.71 0.28 7.57
C SER A 124 -6.96 1.71 7.07
N ILE A 125 -6.66 1.95 5.80
CA ILE A 125 -7.00 3.18 5.07
C ILE A 125 -8.52 3.46 5.12
N LEU A 126 -9.34 2.45 4.85
CA LEU A 126 -10.79 2.59 4.85
C LEU A 126 -11.30 3.00 6.23
N GLY A 127 -10.81 2.39 7.30
CA GLY A 127 -11.17 2.76 8.67
C GLY A 127 -10.88 4.24 8.98
N PHE A 128 -9.75 4.76 8.48
CA PHE A 128 -9.45 6.19 8.59
C PHE A 128 -10.43 7.06 7.80
N LEU A 129 -10.76 6.70 6.55
CA LEU A 129 -11.69 7.48 5.72
C LEU A 129 -13.12 7.47 6.29
N GLN A 130 -13.56 6.36 6.87
CA GLN A 130 -14.85 6.28 7.58
C GLN A 130 -14.89 7.24 8.78
N ALA A 131 -13.79 7.36 9.52
CA ALA A 131 -13.68 8.29 10.65
C ALA A 131 -13.50 9.76 10.21
N ASN A 132 -13.07 10.01 8.98
CA ASN A 132 -12.76 11.34 8.46
C ASN A 132 -13.38 11.54 7.04
N PRO A 133 -14.72 11.64 6.92
CA PRO A 133 -15.44 11.51 5.65
C PRO A 133 -15.23 12.65 4.63
N ARG A 134 -14.54 13.73 5.03
CA ARG A 134 -14.20 14.86 4.15
C ARG A 134 -12.75 14.83 3.69
N GLU A 135 -11.98 13.83 4.10
CA GLU A 135 -10.62 13.62 3.61
C GLU A 135 -10.66 12.83 2.31
N VAL A 136 -9.72 13.13 1.41
CA VAL A 136 -9.54 12.40 0.16
C VAL A 136 -8.15 11.80 0.15
N LEU A 137 -8.05 10.50 -0.15
CA LEU A 137 -6.78 9.78 -0.25
C LEU A 137 -6.52 9.38 -1.70
N ILE A 138 -5.30 9.59 -2.16
CA ILE A 138 -4.80 9.11 -3.44
C ILE A 138 -3.87 7.92 -3.16
N VAL A 139 -4.23 6.76 -3.68
CA VAL A 139 -3.37 5.56 -3.64
C VAL A 139 -2.85 5.33 -5.06
N ASP A 140 -1.56 5.59 -5.26
CA ASP A 140 -0.87 5.36 -6.52
C ASP A 140 -0.31 3.93 -6.56
N CYS A 141 -0.88 3.09 -7.41
CA CYS A 141 -0.35 1.76 -7.72
C CYS A 141 0.78 1.90 -8.76
N ASN A 142 1.90 2.47 -8.32
CA ASN A 142 2.96 2.94 -9.20
C ASN A 142 3.66 1.80 -9.96
N HIS A 143 3.86 0.65 -9.31
CA HIS A 143 4.41 -0.56 -9.92
C HIS A 143 3.59 -1.80 -9.60
N CYS A 144 3.33 -2.63 -10.62
CA CYS A 144 2.62 -3.89 -10.50
C CYS A 144 3.49 -5.03 -11.05
N TYR A 145 3.99 -5.90 -10.17
CA TYR A 145 4.85 -7.03 -10.49
C TYR A 145 4.05 -8.33 -10.58
N TYR A 146 4.33 -9.13 -11.61
CA TYR A 146 3.62 -10.38 -11.92
C TYR A 146 2.12 -10.20 -12.19
N PHE A 147 1.73 -9.11 -12.84
CA PHE A 147 0.38 -8.89 -13.40
C PHE A 147 0.37 -9.31 -14.89
N GLU A 148 0.68 -10.58 -15.14
CA GLU A 148 0.90 -11.16 -16.47
C GLU A 148 -0.40 -11.70 -17.09
N THR A 149 -1.38 -12.10 -16.28
CA THR A 149 -2.64 -12.70 -16.75
C THR A 149 -3.85 -11.83 -16.41
N ASP A 150 -4.94 -11.98 -17.17
CA ASP A 150 -6.18 -11.26 -16.90
C ASP A 150 -6.83 -11.74 -15.59
N GLU A 151 -6.69 -13.01 -15.21
CA GLU A 151 -7.21 -13.47 -13.91
C GLU A 151 -6.52 -12.78 -12.72
N GLN A 152 -5.25 -12.40 -12.87
CA GLN A 152 -4.54 -11.62 -11.85
C GLN A 152 -5.08 -10.19 -11.77
N LYS A 153 -5.35 -9.54 -12.90
CA LYS A 153 -5.91 -8.19 -12.94
C LYS A 153 -7.33 -8.19 -12.37
N ASP A 154 -8.16 -9.15 -12.76
CA ASP A 154 -9.53 -9.30 -12.26
C ASP A 154 -9.55 -9.59 -10.75
N CYS A 155 -8.63 -10.43 -10.25
CA CYS A 155 -8.51 -10.66 -8.81
C CYS A 155 -8.05 -9.40 -8.07
N PHE A 156 -7.15 -8.61 -8.65
CA PHE A 156 -6.71 -7.35 -8.07
C PHE A 156 -7.88 -6.36 -7.97
N GLU A 157 -8.62 -6.16 -9.06
CA GLU A 157 -9.80 -5.30 -9.09
C GLU A 157 -10.83 -5.77 -8.06
N SER A 158 -11.14 -7.07 -8.02
CA SER A 158 -12.05 -7.65 -7.03
C SER A 158 -11.57 -7.43 -5.60
N THR A 159 -10.26 -7.49 -5.34
CA THR A 159 -9.67 -7.21 -4.03
C THR A 159 -9.92 -5.76 -3.62
N VAL A 160 -9.66 -4.81 -4.52
CA VAL A 160 -9.85 -3.37 -4.26
C VAL A 160 -11.34 -3.05 -4.05
N LEU A 161 -12.21 -3.57 -4.91
CA LEU A 161 -13.66 -3.33 -4.84
C LEU A 161 -14.29 -3.93 -3.57
N LYS A 162 -13.85 -5.13 -3.14
CA LYS A 162 -14.37 -5.76 -1.91
C LYS A 162 -14.12 -4.91 -0.68
N VAL A 163 -12.94 -4.30 -0.56
CA VAL A 163 -12.64 -3.41 0.57
C VAL A 163 -13.69 -2.28 0.66
N GLY A 164 -14.09 -1.69 -0.48
CA GLY A 164 -15.14 -0.67 -0.51
C GLY A 164 -16.56 -1.18 -0.23
N ILE A 165 -16.93 -2.39 -0.68
CA ILE A 165 -18.29 -2.92 -0.57
C ILE A 165 -18.66 -3.31 0.87
N TYR A 166 -17.72 -3.85 1.66
CA TYR A 166 -17.98 -4.15 3.07
C TYR A 166 -18.26 -2.90 3.93
N SER A 167 -18.04 -1.69 3.39
CA SER A 167 -18.34 -0.42 4.03
C SER A 167 -19.78 0.09 3.82
N LEU A 168 -20.54 -0.46 2.87
CA LEU A 168 -21.90 -0.02 2.54
C LEU A 168 -22.99 -0.95 3.11
N ALA A 169 -22.59 -2.06 3.74
CA ALA A 169 -23.49 -3.08 4.25
C ALA A 169 -23.71 -3.01 5.78
N VAL A 170 -23.36 -1.89 6.41
CA VAL A 170 -23.61 -1.61 7.83
C VAL A 170 -24.51 -0.38 7.95
#